data_AF-A0AAU7WM18-F1
#
_entry.id   AF-A0AAU7WM18-F1
#
_cell.length_a   1.000
_cell.length_b   1.000
_cell.length_c   1.000
_cell.angle_alpha   90.00
_cell.angle_beta   90.00
_cell.angle_gamma   90.00
#
_symmetry.space_group_name_H-M   'P 1'
#
loop_
_entity.id
_entity.type
_entity.pdbx_description
1 polymer ?
#
loop_
_entity_poly.entity_id
_entity_poly.type
_entity_poly.pdbx_seq_one_letter_code
_entity_poly.pdbx_strand_id
1 'polypeptide(L)'
;MRPTMLCCRHGVLVLVQDHDREGLQAQTRRDLGAAFDQAWARQLHDPEHGVMAGVYCLGQQLERQLQAPLVNDDAGNGRGP
;
A
#
# COMPACT_ATOMS: atom_id res chain seq x y z
N MET A 1 43.64 -15.68 40.98
CA MET A 1 43.10 -16.61 39.96
C MET A 1 41.59 -16.68 40.20
N ARG A 2 40.68 -16.13 39.38
CA ARG A 2 40.35 -16.50 37.98
C ARG A 2 39.50 -15.37 37.33
N PRO A 3 40.01 -14.61 36.34
CA PRO A 3 39.20 -13.67 35.55
C PRO A 3 38.77 -14.22 34.18
N THR A 4 39.14 -15.46 33.82
CA THR A 4 38.99 -16.00 32.46
C THR A 4 37.62 -16.58 32.11
N MET A 5 36.72 -16.83 33.07
CA MET A 5 35.43 -17.47 32.76
C MET A 5 34.35 -16.53 32.21
N LEU A 6 34.46 -15.21 32.40
CA LEU A 6 33.43 -14.26 31.94
C LEU A 6 33.54 -13.94 30.44
N CYS A 7 34.75 -14.03 29.86
CA CYS A 7 34.98 -13.77 28.43
C CYS A 7 34.42 -14.88 27.53
N CYS A 8 34.42 -16.14 27.97
CA CYS A 8 33.92 -17.25 27.17
C CYS A 8 32.41 -17.17 26.91
N ARG A 9 31.63 -16.65 27.87
CA ARG A 9 30.16 -16.59 27.75
C ARG A 9 29.68 -15.53 26.77
N HIS A 10 30.37 -14.39 26.68
CA HIS A 10 30.07 -13.34 25.70
C HIS A 10 30.51 -13.73 24.29
N GLY A 11 31.65 -14.42 24.13
CA GLY A 11 32.11 -14.91 22.84
C GLY A 11 31.13 -15.89 22.17
N VAL A 12 30.51 -16.78 22.95
CA VAL A 12 29.53 -17.75 22.44
C VAL A 12 28.23 -17.07 21.99
N LEU A 13 27.74 -16.07 22.74
CA LEU A 13 26.53 -15.33 22.34
C LEU A 13 26.73 -14.48 21.08
N VAL A 14 27.95 -13.99 20.85
CA VAL A 14 28.30 -13.24 19.64
C VAL A 14 28.39 -14.18 18.43
N LEU A 15 29.00 -15.36 18.57
CA LEU A 15 29.09 -16.36 17.50
C LEU A 15 27.73 -16.96 17.12
N VAL A 16 26.86 -17.24 18.10
CA VAL A 16 25.50 -17.74 17.85
C VAL A 16 24.62 -16.68 17.21
N GLN A 17 24.74 -15.40 17.62
CA GLN A 17 24.07 -14.30 16.95
C GLN A 17 24.54 -14.15 15.50
N ASP A 18 25.85 -14.20 15.23
CA ASP A 18 26.35 -14.07 13.85
C ASP A 18 25.85 -15.21 12.94
N HIS A 19 25.77 -16.43 13.47
CA HIS A 19 25.42 -17.61 12.66
C HIS A 19 23.93 -17.67 12.27
N ASP A 20 23.03 -17.01 13.01
CA ASP A 20 21.58 -17.01 12.75
C ASP A 20 21.05 -15.62 12.36
N ARG A 21 21.92 -14.61 12.35
CA ARG A 21 21.58 -13.21 12.03
C ARG A 21 21.08 -13.02 10.60
N GLU A 22 21.59 -13.78 9.64
CA GLU A 22 21.09 -13.71 8.26
C GLU A 22 19.68 -14.28 8.15
N GLY A 23 19.44 -15.43 8.80
CA GLY A 23 18.12 -16.07 8.87
C GLY A 23 17.07 -15.17 9.53
N LEU A 24 17.43 -14.58 10.67
CA LEU A 24 16.56 -13.63 11.39
C LEU A 24 16.27 -12.36 10.59
N GLN A 25 17.26 -11.81 9.89
CA GLN A 25 17.06 -10.65 9.01
C GLN A 25 16.19 -10.99 7.80
N ALA A 26 16.39 -12.15 7.19
CA ALA A 26 15.56 -12.62 6.09
C ALA A 26 14.12 -12.84 6.55
N GLN A 27 13.91 -13.41 7.74
CA GLN A 27 12.59 -13.59 8.33
C GLN A 27 11.92 -12.24 8.62
N THR A 28 12.63 -11.33 9.29
CA THR A 28 12.15 -9.97 9.56
C THR A 28 11.72 -9.24 8.28
N ARG A 29 12.51 -9.35 7.21
CA ARG A 29 12.17 -8.73 5.93
C ARG A 29 10.91 -9.33 5.31
N ARG A 30 10.75 -10.65 5.40
CA ARG A 30 9.53 -11.34 4.92
C ARG A 30 8.30 -10.90 5.70
N ASP A 31 8.39 -10.86 7.03
CA ASP A 31 7.27 -10.50 7.89
C ASP A 31 6.83 -9.05 7.67
N LEU A 32 7.79 -8.13 7.57
CA LEU A 32 7.51 -6.73 7.24
C LEU A 32 6.92 -6.58 5.84
N GLY A 33 7.43 -7.32 4.86
CA GLY A 33 6.89 -7.34 3.50
C GLY A 33 5.43 -7.80 3.48
N ALA A 34 5.12 -8.92 4.12
CA ALA A 34 3.75 -9.44 4.19
C ALA A 34 2.79 -8.47 4.91
N ALA A 35 3.23 -7.86 6.02
CA ALA A 35 2.43 -6.86 6.74
C ALA A 35 2.18 -5.62 5.89
N PHE A 36 3.20 -5.16 5.16
CA PHE A 36 3.08 -4.05 4.22
C PHE A 36 2.10 -4.38 3.09
N ASP A 37 2.26 -5.53 2.43
CA ASP A 37 1.40 -5.96 1.32
C ASP A 37 -0.07 -6.03 1.76
N GLN A 38 -0.33 -6.54 2.97
CA GLN A 38 -1.68 -6.59 3.53
C GLN A 38 -2.24 -5.19 3.83
N ALA A 39 -1.43 -4.26 4.33
CA ALA A 39 -1.85 -2.88 4.55
C ALA A 39 -2.10 -2.16 3.21
N TRP A 40 -1.22 -2.34 2.24
CA TRP A 40 -1.33 -1.79 0.90
C TRP A 40 -2.57 -2.30 0.18
N ALA A 41 -2.85 -3.60 0.22
CA ALA A 41 -4.04 -4.18 -0.40
C ALA A 41 -5.34 -3.59 0.19
N ARG A 42 -5.40 -3.38 1.51
CA ARG A 42 -6.54 -2.71 2.15
C ARG A 42 -6.70 -1.28 1.64
N GLN A 43 -5.61 -0.52 1.59
CA GLN A 43 -5.62 0.85 1.13
C GLN A 43 -5.92 0.98 -0.38
N LEU A 44 -5.53 0.00 -1.20
CA LEU A 44 -5.78 0.00 -2.63
C LEU A 44 -7.28 -0.18 -2.95
N HIS A 45 -7.98 -0.97 -2.14
CA HIS A 45 -9.38 -1.34 -2.36
C HIS A 45 -10.37 -0.54 -1.52
N ASP A 46 -9.91 0.39 -0.67
CA ASP A 46 -10.79 1.32 0.04
C ASP A 46 -11.27 2.40 -0.96
N PRO A 47 -12.58 2.45 -1.29
CA PRO A 47 -13.10 3.38 -2.28
C PRO A 47 -13.22 4.81 -1.76
N GLU A 48 -13.21 5.03 -0.44
CA GLU A 48 -13.45 6.35 0.17
C GLU A 48 -12.17 7.01 0.66
N HIS A 49 -11.29 6.23 1.32
CA HIS A 49 -10.07 6.75 1.94
C HIS A 49 -8.81 6.09 1.37
N GLY A 50 -8.97 5.15 0.43
CA GLY A 50 -7.88 4.44 -0.21
C GLY A 50 -7.08 5.28 -1.20
N VAL A 51 -5.94 4.74 -1.61
CA VAL A 51 -5.08 5.40 -2.62
C VAL A 51 -5.80 5.58 -3.96
N MET A 52 -6.79 4.75 -4.27
CA MET A 52 -7.60 4.84 -5.50
C MET A 52 -8.88 5.67 -5.34
N ALA A 53 -9.19 6.19 -4.15
CA ALA A 53 -10.43 6.91 -3.89
C ALA A 53 -10.65 8.10 -4.85
N GLY A 54 -9.58 8.86 -5.14
CA GLY A 54 -9.64 9.96 -6.12
C GLY A 54 -9.97 9.48 -7.53
N VAL A 55 -9.43 8.32 -7.95
CA VAL A 55 -9.72 7.73 -9.26
C VAL A 55 -11.18 7.28 -9.34
N TYR A 56 -11.70 6.64 -8.29
CA TYR A 56 -13.12 6.25 -8.23
C TYR A 56 -14.06 7.46 -8.29
N CYS A 57 -13.73 8.53 -7.56
CA CYS A 57 -14.52 9.77 -7.58
C CYS A 57 -14.58 10.37 -8.99
N LEU A 58 -13.43 10.48 -9.66
CA LEU A 58 -13.36 10.99 -11.03
C LEU A 58 -14.11 10.09 -12.02
N GLY A 59 -13.96 8.76 -11.90
CA GLY A 59 -14.69 7.80 -12.74
C GLY A 59 -16.20 7.98 -12.63
N GLN A 60 -16.74 8.04 -11.39
CA GLN A 60 -18.16 8.28 -11.17
C GLN A 60 -18.62 9.65 -11.70
N GLN A 61 -17.79 10.69 -11.55
CA GLN A 61 -18.13 12.01 -12.08
C GLN A 61 -18.23 11.97 -13.61
N LEU A 62 -17.32 11.26 -14.28
CA LEU A 62 -17.32 11.11 -15.72
C LEU A 62 -18.55 10.33 -16.20
N GLU A 63 -18.87 9.20 -15.55
CA GLU A 63 -20.08 8.43 -15.83
C GLU A 63 -21.34 9.28 -15.72
N ARG A 64 -21.46 10.12 -14.68
CA ARG A 64 -22.60 11.04 -14.54
C ARG A 64 -22.68 12.07 -15.66
N GLN A 65 -21.54 12.58 -16.15
CA GLN A 65 -21.51 13.50 -17.29
C GLN A 65 -21.92 12.81 -18.60
N LEU A 66 -21.52 11.56 -18.78
CA LEU A 66 -21.89 10.74 -19.95
C LEU A 66 -23.38 10.35 -19.93
N GLN A 67 -23.94 10.08 -18.74
CA GLN A 67 -25.37 9.80 -18.56
C GLN A 67 -26.25 11.05 -18.56
N ALA A 68 -25.66 12.24 -18.36
CA ALA A 68 -26.42 13.47 -18.46
C ALA A 68 -26.98 13.58 -19.88
N PRO A 69 -28.31 13.75 -20.03
CA PRO A 69 -28.87 13.97 -21.36
C PRO A 69 -28.16 15.17 -21.95
N LEU A 70 -27.69 15.04 -23.20
CA LEU A 70 -27.33 16.19 -24.02
C LEU A 70 -28.54 17.12 -23.94
N VAL A 71 -28.41 18.22 -23.21
CA VAL A 71 -29.35 19.33 -23.32
C VAL A 71 -29.17 19.78 -24.75
N ASN A 72 -30.01 19.23 -25.63
CA ASN A 72 -30.13 19.69 -26.98
C ASN A 72 -30.63 21.13 -26.85
N ASP A 73 -29.73 22.08 -27.09
CA ASP A 73 -30.06 23.44 -27.51
C ASP A 73 -30.77 23.36 -28.86
N ASP A 74 -31.97 22.78 -28.86
CA ASP A 74 -32.94 22.79 -29.95
C ASP A 74 -34.14 23.61 -29.47
N ALA A 75 -33.85 24.84 -29.04
CA ALA A 75 -34.83 25.84 -28.70
C ALA A 75 -34.63 27.06 -29.61
N GLY A 76 -35.06 26.91 -30.87
CA GLY A 76 -35.62 28.01 -31.63
C GLY A 76 -34.68 28.74 -32.58
N ASN A 77 -34.48 28.19 -33.77
CA ASN A 77 -34.53 29.04 -34.97
C ASN A 77 -35.21 28.32 -36.14
N GLY A 78 -36.46 27.91 -35.90
CA GLY A 78 -37.39 27.67 -36.99
C GLY A 78 -37.89 29.01 -37.54
N ARG A 79 -37.23 29.55 -38.55
CA ARG A 79 -37.86 30.47 -39.49
C ARG A 79 -37.25 30.31 -40.89
N GLY A 80 -37.88 29.45 -41.68
CA GLY A 80 -37.95 29.61 -43.14
C GLY A 80 -39.41 29.85 -43.54
N PRO A 81 -39.72 30.17 -44.81
CA PRO A 81 -38.85 30.54 -45.93
C PRO A 81 -38.55 32.05 -46.00
#